data_AF-A0A7R7B8Q3-F1
#
_entry.id   AF-A0A7R7B8Q3-F1
#
_cell.length_a   1.000
_cell.length_b   1.000
_cell.length_c   1.000
_cell.angle_alpha   90.00
_cell.angle_beta   90.00
_cell.angle_gamma   90.00
#
_symmetry.space_group_name_H-M   'P 1'
#
loop_
_entity.id
_entity.type
_entity.pdbx_description
1 polymer ?
#
loop_
_entity_poly.entity_id
_entity_poly.type
_entity_poly.pdbx_seq_one_letter_code
_entity_poly.pdbx_strand_id
1 'polypeptide(L)'
;MSKLPAKTETIENVETPAFDPSKAVEQVRAVAEQGVEQSKEVFSKLSSGAETTQKAFESSLEMAKTTGNEVSLQMIAALRTNAEASFTHLEALMAVKSPSEFLELQTAFLNKQIEKSAEQAKALQALMLRATEDLSKPIKDAFEKALKERKAA
;
A
#
# COMPACT_ATOMS: atom_id res chain seq x y z
N MET A 1 -28.15 77.73 18.64
CA MET A 1 -26.88 77.51 19.37
C MET A 1 -27.20 76.83 20.70
N SER A 2 -27.33 75.50 20.72
CA SER A 2 -27.45 74.73 21.96
C SER A 2 -26.35 73.68 21.99
N LYS A 3 -25.47 73.80 22.99
CA LYS A 3 -24.45 72.81 23.35
C LYS A 3 -25.12 71.71 24.18
N LEU A 4 -24.85 70.44 23.88
CA LEU A 4 -24.95 69.33 24.83
C LEU A 4 -23.79 68.34 24.54
N PRO A 5 -23.20 67.72 25.58
CA PRO A 5 -21.84 67.18 25.57
C PRO A 5 -21.76 65.76 25.00
N ALA A 6 -20.60 65.46 24.41
CA ALA A 6 -20.20 64.13 23.99
C ALA A 6 -20.22 63.16 25.19
N LYS A 7 -21.10 62.16 25.13
CA LYS A 7 -20.98 60.95 25.94
C LYS A 7 -20.51 59.85 25.01
N THR A 8 -19.19 59.64 25.00
CA THR A 8 -18.55 58.50 24.36
C THR A 8 -18.99 57.27 25.14
N GLU A 9 -20.00 56.56 24.65
CA GLU A 9 -20.26 55.20 25.11
C GLU A 9 -19.11 54.35 24.59
N THR A 10 -18.23 54.06 25.55
CA THR A 10 -17.18 53.06 25.52
C THR A 10 -17.63 51.82 24.74
N ILE A 11 -16.83 51.48 23.74
CA ILE A 11 -16.84 50.23 23.01
C ILE A 11 -16.98 49.10 24.02
N GLU A 12 -18.13 48.42 24.03
CA GLU A 12 -18.35 47.24 24.83
C GLU A 12 -17.28 46.22 24.50
N ASN A 13 -16.52 45.90 25.54
CA ASN A 13 -15.73 44.72 25.79
C ASN A 13 -16.07 43.51 24.87
N VAL A 14 -15.44 43.44 23.71
CA VAL A 14 -15.16 42.15 23.08
C VAL A 14 -13.81 41.71 23.62
N GLU A 15 -13.85 41.04 24.78
CA GLU A 15 -12.75 40.19 25.22
C GLU A 15 -12.52 39.14 24.13
N THR A 16 -11.62 39.46 23.21
CA THR A 16 -10.96 38.45 22.40
C THR A 16 -10.17 37.58 23.38
N PRO A 17 -10.36 36.25 23.40
CA PRO A 17 -9.54 35.38 24.25
C PRO A 17 -8.09 35.66 23.89
N ALA A 18 -7.32 36.18 24.86
CA ALA A 18 -5.91 36.45 24.64
C ALA A 18 -5.25 35.15 24.18
N PHE A 19 -4.77 35.13 22.94
CA PHE A 19 -4.04 33.99 22.39
C PHE A 19 -2.78 33.83 23.23
N ASP A 20 -2.69 32.73 23.98
CA ASP A 20 -1.53 32.37 24.77
C ASP A 20 -0.60 31.48 23.92
N PRO A 21 0.45 32.04 23.30
CA PRO A 21 1.36 31.29 22.45
C PRO A 21 2.05 30.14 23.19
N SER A 22 2.19 30.21 24.51
CA SER A 22 2.82 29.17 25.32
C SER A 22 1.95 27.91 25.37
N LYS A 23 0.63 28.08 25.54
CA LYS A 23 -0.34 26.97 25.50
C LYS A 23 -0.49 26.37 24.11
N ALA A 24 -0.38 27.19 23.06
CA ALA A 24 -0.38 26.69 21.69
C ALA A 24 0.85 25.81 21.40
N VAL A 25 2.04 26.20 21.89
CA VAL A 25 3.26 25.41 21.75
C VAL A 25 3.18 24.10 22.56
N GLU A 26 2.63 24.13 23.76
CA GLU A 26 2.39 22.90 24.55
C GLU A 26 1.39 21.96 23.88
N GLN A 27 0.31 22.47 23.28
CA GLN A 27 -0.64 21.66 22.53
C GLN A 27 -0.01 21.02 21.29
N VAL A 28 0.78 21.78 20.53
CA VAL A 28 1.51 21.24 19.37
C VAL A 28 2.52 20.17 19.80
N ARG A 29 3.22 20.39 20.92
CA ARG A 29 4.15 19.42 21.49
C ARG A 29 3.45 18.17 21.97
N ALA A 30 2.33 18.29 22.68
CA ALA A 30 1.55 17.16 23.17
C ALA A 30 0.98 16.31 22.01
N VAL A 31 0.49 16.96 20.95
CA VAL A 31 0.03 16.27 19.73
C VAL A 31 1.19 15.57 19.02
N ALA A 32 2.38 16.20 18.95
CA ALA A 32 3.56 15.58 18.36
C ALA A 32 4.06 14.38 19.18
N GLU A 33 4.14 14.50 20.50
CA GLU A 33 4.52 13.41 21.41
C GLU A 33 3.52 12.25 21.33
N GLN A 34 2.22 12.55 21.31
CA GLN A 34 1.16 11.55 21.15
C GLN A 34 1.20 10.88 19.77
N GLY A 35 1.50 11.66 18.71
CA GLY A 35 1.68 11.14 17.36
C GLY A 35 2.87 10.18 17.27
N VAL A 36 4.01 10.53 17.86
CA VAL A 36 5.20 9.67 17.92
C VAL A 36 4.89 8.36 18.66
N GLU A 37 4.18 8.43 19.79
CA GLU A 37 3.85 7.26 20.59
C GLU A 37 2.86 6.33 19.85
N GLN A 38 1.86 6.90 19.18
CA GLN A 38 0.93 6.14 18.32
C GLN A 38 1.65 5.52 17.12
N SER A 39 2.59 6.24 16.49
CA SER A 39 3.39 5.70 15.40
C SER A 39 4.26 4.53 15.87
N LYS A 40 4.87 4.60 17.06
CA LYS A 40 5.62 3.47 17.64
C LYS A 40 4.73 2.26 17.92
N GLU A 41 3.53 2.48 18.45
CA GLU A 41 2.59 1.39 18.72
C GLU A 41 2.14 0.69 17.43
N VAL A 42 1.79 1.48 16.41
CA VAL A 42 1.44 0.97 15.07
C VAL A 42 2.63 0.25 14.45
N PHE A 43 3.84 0.80 14.55
CA PHE A 43 5.07 0.19 14.03
C PHE A 43 5.39 -1.14 14.75
N SER A 44 5.19 -1.21 16.06
CA SER A 44 5.41 -2.43 16.85
C SER A 44 4.39 -3.52 16.53
N LYS A 45 3.10 -3.15 16.37
CA LYS A 45 2.05 -4.07 15.88
C LYS A 45 2.31 -4.54 14.46
N LEU A 46 2.78 -3.64 13.60
CA LEU A 46 3.14 -3.97 12.21
C LEU A 46 4.35 -4.90 12.17
N SER A 47 5.34 -4.70 13.03
CA SER A 47 6.53 -5.55 13.13
C SER A 47 6.20 -6.96 13.63
N SER A 48 5.36 -7.10 14.67
CA SER A 48 4.93 -8.42 15.14
C SER A 48 4.01 -9.14 14.14
N GLY A 49 3.16 -8.40 13.43
CA GLY A 49 2.39 -8.90 12.30
C GLY A 49 3.27 -9.33 11.11
N ALA A 50 4.38 -8.62 10.87
CA ALA A 50 5.31 -8.92 9.79
C ALA A 50 6.02 -10.26 9.99
N GLU A 51 6.49 -10.59 11.20
CA GLU A 51 7.10 -11.91 11.47
C GLU A 51 6.11 -13.06 11.24
N THR A 52 4.87 -12.90 11.70
CA THR A 52 3.82 -13.92 11.52
C THR A 52 3.48 -14.09 10.04
N THR A 53 3.34 -12.97 9.33
CA THR A 53 3.08 -12.96 7.88
C THR A 53 4.24 -13.57 7.11
N GLN A 54 5.48 -13.29 7.52
CA GLN A 54 6.69 -13.84 6.91
C GLN A 54 6.73 -15.37 7.05
N LYS A 55 6.46 -15.92 8.24
CA LYS A 55 6.41 -17.38 8.44
C LYS A 55 5.31 -18.03 7.61
N ALA A 56 4.12 -17.44 7.54
CA ALA A 56 3.02 -17.94 6.71
C ALA A 56 3.38 -17.90 5.21
N PHE A 57 4.10 -16.86 4.79
CA PHE A 57 4.59 -16.70 3.43
C PHE A 57 5.64 -17.76 3.07
N GLU A 58 6.64 -17.96 3.93
CA GLU A 58 7.67 -19.00 3.76
C GLU A 58 7.03 -20.39 3.63
N SER A 59 6.08 -20.70 4.51
CA SER A 59 5.32 -21.96 4.46
C SER A 59 4.52 -22.13 3.16
N SER A 60 3.84 -21.07 2.71
CA SER A 60 3.09 -21.08 1.45
C SER A 60 4.01 -21.27 0.24
N LEU A 61 5.21 -20.69 0.28
CA LEU A 61 6.21 -20.76 -0.78
C LEU A 61 6.82 -22.16 -0.87
N GLU A 62 7.14 -22.78 0.27
CA GLU A 62 7.59 -24.18 0.33
C GLU A 62 6.50 -25.16 -0.15
N MET A 63 5.24 -24.92 0.23
CA MET A 63 4.10 -25.71 -0.24
C MET A 63 3.89 -25.59 -1.74
N ALA A 64 3.99 -24.37 -2.29
CA ALA A 64 3.83 -24.11 -3.71
C ALA A 64 4.97 -24.71 -4.54
N LYS A 65 6.22 -24.66 -4.06
CA LYS A 65 7.36 -25.37 -4.66
C LYS A 65 7.15 -26.88 -4.66
N THR A 66 6.73 -27.45 -3.53
CA THR A 66 6.52 -28.89 -3.36
C THR A 66 5.39 -29.42 -4.25
N THR A 67 4.33 -28.61 -4.43
CA THR A 67 3.16 -28.97 -5.25
C THR A 67 3.36 -28.64 -6.74
N GLY A 68 4.43 -27.92 -7.11
CA GLY A 68 4.66 -27.45 -8.48
C GLY A 68 3.61 -26.45 -8.98
N ASN A 69 2.93 -25.74 -8.07
CA ASN A 69 1.83 -24.83 -8.43
C ASN A 69 2.35 -23.42 -8.73
N GLU A 70 2.69 -23.19 -9.99
CA GLU A 70 3.23 -21.91 -10.48
C GLU A 70 2.27 -20.73 -10.30
N VAL A 71 0.94 -20.97 -10.32
CA VAL A 71 -0.06 -19.94 -10.01
C VAL A 71 0.09 -19.47 -8.57
N SER A 72 0.25 -20.40 -7.63
CA SER A 72 0.45 -20.09 -6.21
C SER A 72 1.74 -19.33 -5.96
N LEU A 73 2.84 -19.74 -6.60
CA LEU A 73 4.13 -19.01 -6.51
C LEU A 73 4.00 -17.57 -7.04
N GLN A 74 3.28 -17.36 -8.13
CA GLN A 74 3.06 -16.03 -8.70
C GLN A 74 2.21 -15.15 -7.79
N MET A 75 1.16 -15.71 -7.17
CA MET A 75 0.33 -14.98 -6.20
C MET A 75 1.14 -14.55 -4.96
N ILE A 76 1.97 -15.46 -4.46
CA ILE A 76 2.90 -15.19 -3.35
C ILE A 76 3.87 -14.07 -3.74
N ALA A 77 4.50 -14.13 -4.93
CA ALA A 77 5.38 -13.06 -5.40
C ALA A 77 4.69 -11.70 -5.52
N ALA A 78 3.43 -11.67 -5.98
CA ALA A 78 2.63 -10.46 -6.05
C ALA A 78 2.34 -9.87 -4.65
N LEU A 79 2.00 -10.71 -3.67
CA LEU A 79 1.78 -10.28 -2.29
C LEU A 79 3.04 -9.64 -1.68
N ARG A 80 4.20 -10.26 -1.84
CA ARG A 80 5.48 -9.70 -1.37
C ARG A 80 5.75 -8.34 -2.02
N THR A 81 5.63 -8.27 -3.35
CA THR A 81 5.87 -7.04 -4.11
C THR A 81 4.95 -5.89 -3.67
N ASN A 82 3.70 -6.20 -3.33
CA ASN A 82 2.72 -5.21 -2.86
C ASN A 82 3.01 -4.75 -1.42
N ALA A 83 3.43 -5.66 -0.55
CA ALA A 83 3.84 -5.33 0.81
C ALA A 83 5.06 -4.40 0.80
N GLU A 84 6.12 -4.75 0.05
CA GLU A 84 7.33 -3.94 -0.08
C GLU A 84 7.03 -2.54 -0.64
N ALA A 85 6.15 -2.45 -1.65
CA ALA A 85 5.71 -1.17 -2.20
C ALA A 85 4.99 -0.29 -1.15
N SER A 86 4.14 -0.91 -0.33
CA SER A 86 3.40 -0.20 0.72
C SER A 86 4.33 0.32 1.81
N PHE A 87 5.28 -0.49 2.27
CA PHE A 87 6.28 -0.07 3.25
C PHE A 87 7.17 1.06 2.74
N THR A 88 7.66 0.95 1.49
CA THR A 88 8.45 2.01 0.86
C THR A 88 7.67 3.31 0.76
N HIS A 89 6.37 3.24 0.44
CA HIS A 89 5.53 4.44 0.36
C HIS A 89 5.29 5.07 1.73
N LEU A 90 5.06 4.27 2.77
CA LEU A 90 4.94 4.74 4.15
C LEU A 90 6.22 5.42 4.64
N GLU A 91 7.39 4.84 4.36
CA GLU A 91 8.68 5.45 4.67
C GLU A 91 8.84 6.81 3.97
N ALA A 92 8.50 6.88 2.68
CA ALA A 92 8.56 8.12 1.93
C ALA A 92 7.57 9.18 2.45
N LEU A 93 6.37 8.78 2.88
CA LEU A 93 5.38 9.68 3.47
C LEU A 93 5.90 10.33 4.76
N MET A 94 6.67 9.62 5.57
CA MET A 94 7.29 10.17 6.78
C MET A 94 8.38 11.21 6.49
N ALA A 95 8.97 11.19 5.30
CA ALA A 95 10.04 12.10 4.89
C ALA A 95 9.54 13.40 4.23
N VAL A 96 8.25 13.48 3.89
CA VAL A 96 7.64 14.63 3.20
C VAL A 96 7.60 15.87 4.12
N LYS A 97 7.98 17.02 3.58
CA LYS A 97 8.04 18.31 4.30
C LYS A 97 7.07 19.37 3.76
N SER A 98 6.42 19.11 2.63
CA SER A 98 5.48 20.07 2.02
C SER A 98 4.29 19.39 1.31
N PRO A 99 3.16 20.10 1.13
CA PRO A 99 2.02 19.58 0.37
C PRO A 99 2.34 19.25 -1.10
N SER A 100 3.28 19.97 -1.71
CA SER A 100 3.74 19.71 -3.08
C SER A 100 4.49 18.38 -3.17
N GLU A 101 5.39 18.11 -2.22
CA GLU A 101 6.10 16.81 -2.11
C GLU A 101 5.14 15.65 -1.83
N PHE A 102 4.08 15.87 -1.04
CA PHE A 102 3.03 14.87 -0.82
C PHE A 102 2.31 14.49 -2.13
N LEU A 103 1.88 15.49 -2.91
CA LEU A 103 1.18 15.26 -4.18
C LEU A 103 2.07 14.57 -5.21
N GLU A 104 3.34 14.97 -5.28
CA GLU A 104 4.33 14.31 -6.13
C GLU A 104 4.52 12.85 -5.73
N LEU A 105 4.66 12.58 -4.43
CA LEU A 105 4.81 11.22 -3.90
C LEU A 105 3.57 10.36 -4.19
N GLN A 106 2.37 10.89 -4.02
CA GLN A 106 1.14 10.14 -4.26
C GLN A 106 0.94 9.83 -5.75
N THR A 107 1.28 10.79 -6.61
CA THR A 107 1.23 10.63 -8.08
C THR A 107 2.26 9.60 -8.54
N ALA A 108 3.49 9.67 -8.03
CA ALA A 108 4.54 8.70 -8.32
C ALA A 108 4.16 7.28 -7.87
N PHE A 109 3.58 7.14 -6.67
CA PHE A 109 3.07 5.86 -6.18
C PHE A 109 1.99 5.28 -7.10
N LEU A 110 1.01 6.10 -7.51
CA LEU A 110 -0.09 5.65 -8.36
C LEU A 110 0.41 5.20 -9.74
N ASN A 111 1.28 5.98 -10.38
CA ASN A 111 1.88 5.61 -11.67
C ASN A 111 2.62 4.27 -11.58
N LYS A 112 3.40 4.08 -10.51
CA LYS A 112 4.14 2.83 -10.28
C LYS A 112 3.20 1.63 -10.05
N GLN A 113 2.07 1.84 -9.38
CA GLN A 113 1.08 0.79 -9.17
C GLN A 113 0.34 0.41 -10.45
N ILE A 114 0.09 1.36 -11.36
CA ILE A 114 -0.48 1.06 -12.68
C ILE A 114 0.48 0.20 -13.50
N GLU A 115 1.76 0.58 -13.56
CA GLU A 115 2.79 -0.18 -14.28
C GLU A 115 2.91 -1.62 -13.75
N LYS A 116 3.06 -1.77 -12.42
CA LYS A 116 3.12 -3.09 -11.77
C LYS A 116 1.87 -3.93 -12.02
N SER A 117 0.69 -3.34 -11.98
CA SER A 117 -0.56 -4.07 -12.22
C SER A 117 -0.64 -4.59 -13.65
N ALA A 118 -0.19 -3.81 -14.64
CA ALA A 118 -0.14 -4.23 -16.02
C ALA A 118 0.87 -5.38 -16.24
N GLU A 119 2.03 -5.34 -15.59
CA GLU A 119 3.01 -6.43 -15.62
C GLU A 119 2.48 -7.71 -14.96
N GLN A 120 1.89 -7.60 -13.77
CA GLN A 120 1.30 -8.74 -13.06
C GLN A 120 0.17 -9.39 -13.87
N ALA A 121 -0.67 -8.59 -14.53
CA ALA A 121 -1.73 -9.09 -15.39
C ALA A 121 -1.18 -9.87 -16.60
N LYS A 122 -0.14 -9.35 -17.26
CA LYS A 122 0.54 -10.06 -18.38
C LYS A 122 1.16 -11.36 -17.92
N ALA A 123 1.82 -11.37 -16.77
CA ALA A 123 2.43 -12.57 -16.21
C ALA A 123 1.38 -13.64 -15.88
N LEU A 124 0.25 -13.24 -15.28
CA LEU A 124 -0.86 -14.15 -14.99
C LEU A 124 -1.51 -14.70 -16.26
N GLN A 125 -1.70 -13.84 -17.29
CA GLN A 125 -2.21 -14.26 -18.59
C GLN A 125 -1.32 -15.31 -19.24
N ALA A 126 0.00 -15.09 -19.29
CA ALA A 126 0.96 -16.04 -19.84
C ALA A 126 0.92 -17.38 -19.10
N LEU A 127 0.80 -17.33 -17.77
CA LEU A 127 0.76 -18.52 -16.92
C LEU A 127 -0.53 -19.35 -17.14
N MET A 128 -1.68 -18.68 -17.33
CA MET A 128 -2.95 -19.32 -17.67
C MET A 128 -2.94 -19.95 -19.07
N LEU A 129 -2.33 -19.28 -20.06
CA LEU A 129 -2.18 -19.83 -21.41
C LEU A 129 -1.32 -21.10 -21.39
N ARG A 130 -0.18 -21.07 -20.70
CA ARG A 130 0.68 -22.26 -20.55
C ARG A 130 -0.02 -23.39 -19.81
N ALA A 131 -0.75 -23.10 -18.73
CA ALA A 131 -1.52 -24.11 -18.01
C ALA A 131 -2.54 -24.81 -18.93
N THR A 132 -3.19 -24.06 -19.83
CA THR A 132 -4.14 -24.60 -20.82
C THR A 132 -3.43 -25.43 -21.89
N GLU A 133 -2.28 -24.97 -22.39
CA GLU A 133 -1.48 -25.74 -23.35
C GLU A 133 -0.98 -27.05 -22.75
N ASP A 134 -0.45 -27.04 -21.53
CA ASP A 134 0.06 -28.22 -20.83
C ASP A 134 -1.06 -29.20 -20.47
N LEU A 135 -2.27 -28.73 -20.16
CA LEU A 135 -3.46 -29.59 -20.02
C LEU A 135 -3.85 -30.27 -21.34
N SER A 136 -3.65 -29.59 -22.48
CA SER A 136 -4.01 -30.11 -23.80
C SER A 136 -2.97 -31.06 -24.41
N LYS A 137 -1.71 -30.98 -23.96
CA LYS A 137 -0.57 -31.79 -24.46
C LYS A 137 -0.81 -33.29 -24.36
N PRO A 138 -1.18 -33.88 -23.20
CA PRO A 138 -1.38 -35.33 -23.09
C PRO A 138 -2.43 -35.87 -24.05
N ILE A 139 -3.50 -35.10 -24.30
CA ILE A 139 -4.58 -35.46 -25.22
C ILE A 139 -4.09 -35.37 -26.67
N LYS A 140 -3.37 -34.30 -27.02
CA LYS A 140 -2.75 -34.15 -28.34
C LYS A 140 -1.71 -35.25 -28.60
N ASP A 141 -0.86 -35.55 -27.64
CA ASP A 141 0.17 -36.58 -27.74
C ASP A 141 -0.45 -37.99 -27.91
N ALA A 142 -1.51 -38.29 -27.14
CA ALA A 142 -2.27 -39.53 -27.30
C ALA A 142 -2.94 -39.63 -28.69
N PHE A 143 -3.49 -38.53 -29.19
CA PHE A 143 -4.10 -38.47 -30.51
C PHE A 143 -3.06 -38.64 -31.63
N GLU A 144 -1.93 -37.93 -31.56
CA GLU A 144 -0.85 -38.05 -32.53
C GLU A 144 -0.25 -39.46 -32.55
N LYS A 145 -0.12 -40.09 -31.38
CA LYS A 145 0.34 -41.47 -31.26
C LYS A 145 -0.63 -42.44 -31.91
N ALA A 146 -1.93 -42.32 -31.62
CA ALA A 146 -2.97 -43.14 -32.24
C ALA A 146 -3.02 -42.97 -33.78
N LEU A 147 -2.81 -41.75 -34.27
CA LEU A 147 -2.77 -41.45 -35.71
C LEU A 147 -1.54 -42.06 -36.41
N LYS A 148 -0.38 -42.04 -35.74
CA LYS A 148 0.86 -42.69 -36.22
C LYS A 148 0.72 -44.21 -36.25
N GLU A 149 0.16 -44.81 -35.21
CA GLU A 149 -0.10 -46.26 -35.14
C GLU A 149 -1.09 -46.70 -36.25
N ARG A 150 -2.13 -45.91 -36.53
CA ARG A 150 -3.07 -46.12 -37.65
C ARG A 150 -2.45 -46.00 -39.04
N LYS A 151 -1.38 -45.22 -39.22
CA LYS A 151 -0.68 -45.07 -40.51
C LYS A 151 0.43 -46.09 -40.71
N ALA A 152 0.86 -46.76 -39.64
CA ALA A 152 1.89 -47.81 -39.67
C ALA A 152 1.30 -49.23 -39.84
N ALA A 153 -0.03 -49.37 -39.73
CA ALA A 153 -0.82 -50.56 -40.06
C ALA A 153 -1.43 -50.44 -41.45
#